data_AF-A0A645CB03-F1
#
_entry.id   AF-A0A645CB03-F1
#
_cell.length_a   1.000
_cell.length_b   1.000
_cell.length_c   1.000
_cell.angle_alpha   90.00
_cell.angle_beta   90.00
_cell.angle_gamma   90.00
#
_symmetry.space_group_name_H-M   'P 1'
#
loop_
_entity.id
_entity.type
_entity.pdbx_description
1 polymer ?
#
loop_
_entity_poly.entity_id
_entity_poly.type
_entity_poly.pdbx_seq_one_letter_code
_entity_poly.pdbx_strand_id
1 'polypeptide(L)'
;MRALPIHVCIVEAMGRNCGWLAAASALARSKNGDGPDLIYLPERPFDEEEFLARVQQLHKEKGGVLVVASEGLHDAKGQPIVEPVLQVGRATYYGDVSAHLANLVIRRLGIKARGEKPGIAGRASIAFQSVVDRKEAEQAGRAAVRAAVEGKTGVMVGFERLSTAPYNVKTVLIPIEQVMLEEKLLPGSFISADGCDVTAEFVNWCTPLIGGPLQPFVTFQGRG
;
A
#
# COMPACT_ATOMS: atom_id res chain seq x y z
N MET A 1 -5.73 11.49 -7.59
CA MET A 1 -6.33 12.43 -6.63
C MET A 1 -5.27 13.46 -6.27
N ARG A 2 -5.61 14.75 -6.19
CA ARG A 2 -4.71 15.77 -5.62
C ARG A 2 -5.19 16.12 -4.22
N ALA A 3 -4.26 16.44 -3.33
CA ALA A 3 -4.63 17.15 -2.11
C ALA A 3 -5.25 18.51 -2.49
N LEU A 4 -6.25 18.95 -1.73
CA LEU A 4 -6.81 20.29 -1.95
C LEU A 4 -5.73 21.35 -1.67
N PRO A 5 -5.77 22.52 -2.33
CA PRO A 5 -4.69 23.53 -2.34
C PRO A 5 -4.26 24.11 -0.98
N ILE A 6 -4.87 23.69 0.13
CA ILE A 6 -4.62 24.21 1.47
C ILE A 6 -4.31 23.09 2.49
N HIS A 7 -4.10 21.85 2.03
CA HIS A 7 -4.10 20.67 2.89
C HIS A 7 -2.95 19.70 2.62
N VAL A 8 -2.36 19.21 3.71
CA VAL A 8 -1.68 17.91 3.73
C VAL A 8 -2.71 16.83 3.99
N CYS A 9 -2.81 15.85 3.11
CA CYS A 9 -3.72 14.71 3.22
C CYS A 9 -2.90 13.45 3.43
N ILE A 10 -3.11 12.75 4.53
CA ILE A 10 -2.41 11.50 4.84
C ILE A 10 -3.42 10.36 4.76
N VAL A 11 -3.22 9.45 3.81
CA VAL A 11 -4.04 8.26 3.63
C VAL A 11 -3.35 7.07 4.28
N GLU A 12 -4.00 6.47 5.28
CA GLU A 12 -3.53 5.22 5.88
C GLU A 12 -3.88 4.04 4.98
N ALA A 13 -2.88 3.26 4.61
CA ALA A 13 -3.04 1.99 3.95
C ALA A 13 -2.91 0.85 4.98
N MET A 14 -3.80 -0.14 4.87
CA MET A 14 -3.61 -1.40 5.58
C MET A 14 -2.30 -2.05 5.12
N GLY A 15 -1.75 -2.94 5.94
CA GLY A 15 -0.58 -3.71 5.51
C GLY A 15 0.39 -4.10 6.61
N ARG A 16 0.10 -3.87 7.89
CA ARG A 16 0.89 -4.32 9.05
C ARG A 16 2.40 -4.42 8.73
N ASN A 17 2.90 -5.63 8.46
CA ASN A 17 4.32 -5.90 8.30
C ASN A 17 4.85 -5.75 6.86
N CYS A 18 4.00 -5.49 5.86
CA CYS A 18 4.42 -5.36 4.46
C CYS A 18 3.70 -4.23 3.68
N GLY A 19 4.47 -3.50 2.89
CA GLY A 19 4.06 -2.26 2.23
C GLY A 19 3.28 -2.41 0.93
N TRP A 20 2.89 -3.62 0.50
CA TRP A 20 2.32 -3.85 -0.84
C TRP A 20 1.13 -2.94 -1.19
N LEU A 21 0.22 -2.70 -0.24
CA LEU A 21 -0.96 -1.86 -0.46
C LEU A 21 -0.61 -0.36 -0.51
N ALA A 22 0.27 0.10 0.39
CA ALA A 22 0.79 1.47 0.36
C ALA A 22 1.55 1.73 -0.95
N ALA A 23 2.42 0.80 -1.36
CA ALA A 23 3.17 0.83 -2.60
C ALA A 23 2.26 0.91 -3.83
N ALA A 24 1.17 0.12 -3.88
CA ALA A 24 0.22 0.11 -4.99
C ALA A 24 -0.44 1.47 -5.25
N SER A 25 -0.47 2.37 -4.27
CA SER A 25 -0.97 3.74 -4.46
C SER A 25 -0.19 4.53 -5.51
N ALA A 26 1.06 4.16 -5.81
CA ALA A 26 1.85 4.75 -6.89
C ALA A 26 1.17 4.62 -8.26
N LEU A 27 0.35 3.59 -8.47
CA LEU A 27 -0.40 3.40 -9.72
C LEU A 27 -1.48 4.48 -9.92
N ALA A 28 -1.89 5.19 -8.86
CA ALA A 28 -2.81 6.31 -8.96
C ALA A 28 -2.17 7.58 -9.54
N ARG A 29 -0.86 7.56 -9.83
CA ARG A 29 -0.17 8.70 -10.43
C ARG A 29 -0.63 8.95 -11.86
N SER A 30 -1.01 10.19 -12.14
CA SER A 30 -1.43 10.62 -13.48
C SER A 30 -0.35 11.47 -14.15
N LYS A 31 -0.43 11.61 -15.48
CA LYS A 31 0.48 12.50 -16.24
C LYS A 31 0.42 13.97 -15.82
N ASN A 32 -0.65 14.37 -15.13
CA ASN A 32 -0.83 15.73 -14.65
C ASN A 32 -0.23 15.94 -13.26
N GLY A 33 0.49 14.97 -12.68
CA GLY A 33 1.04 15.08 -11.34
C GLY A 33 0.01 14.88 -10.23
N ASP A 34 -1.12 14.22 -10.53
CA ASP A 34 -2.01 13.70 -9.49
C ASP A 34 -1.42 12.42 -8.91
N GLY A 35 -1.78 12.06 -7.68
CA GLY A 35 -1.31 10.84 -7.01
C GLY A 35 -0.51 11.16 -5.73
N PRO A 36 0.01 10.12 -5.05
CA PRO A 36 0.81 10.31 -3.85
C PRO A 36 2.13 11.01 -4.17
N ASP A 37 2.44 12.04 -3.38
CA ASP A 37 3.73 12.72 -3.36
C ASP A 37 4.75 11.93 -2.55
N LEU A 38 4.32 11.30 -1.46
CA LEU A 38 5.15 10.47 -0.57
C LEU A 38 4.43 9.15 -0.27
N ILE A 39 5.17 8.05 -0.25
CA ILE A 39 4.70 6.72 0.11
C ILE A 39 5.64 6.14 1.18
N TYR A 40 5.12 5.93 2.39
CA TYR A 40 5.89 5.34 3.49
C TYR A 40 5.50 3.87 3.70
N LEU A 41 6.52 3.01 3.73
CA LEU A 41 6.41 1.55 3.76
C LEU A 41 7.04 1.00 5.05
N PRO A 42 6.49 -0.08 5.64
CA PRO A 42 7.03 -0.67 6.86
C PRO A 42 8.41 -1.33 6.63
N GLU A 43 8.82 -1.58 5.39
CA GLU A 43 10.15 -2.12 5.09
C GLU A 43 11.30 -1.12 5.35
N ARG A 44 11.01 0.16 5.60
CA ARG A 44 12.00 1.19 5.96
C ARG A 44 11.65 1.82 7.30
N PRO A 45 12.63 2.06 8.18
CA PRO A 45 12.38 2.78 9.43
C PRO A 45 11.90 4.19 9.11
N PHE A 46 10.86 4.62 9.81
CA PHE A 46 10.28 5.94 9.69
C PHE A 46 11.08 6.95 10.51
N ASP A 47 11.42 8.07 9.88
CA ASP A 47 12.05 9.23 10.52
C ASP A 47 11.06 10.42 10.49
N GLU A 48 10.62 10.84 11.67
CA GLU A 48 9.66 11.93 11.83
C GLU A 48 10.18 13.28 11.32
N GLU A 49 11.46 13.58 11.55
CA GLU A 49 12.04 14.88 11.17
C GLU A 49 12.29 14.93 9.67
N GLU A 50 12.73 13.82 9.05
CA GLU A 50 12.82 13.69 7.60
C GLU A 50 11.44 13.83 6.94
N PHE A 51 10.42 13.16 7.50
CA PHE A 51 9.03 13.27 7.03
C PHE A 51 8.54 14.72 7.05
N LEU A 52 8.74 15.42 8.16
CA LEU A 52 8.32 16.81 8.31
C LEU A 52 9.05 17.74 7.34
N ALA A 53 10.36 17.55 7.14
CA ALA A 53 11.14 18.32 6.18
C ALA A 53 10.63 18.16 4.75
N ARG A 54 10.38 16.91 4.32
CA ARG A 54 9.84 16.59 2.99
C ARG A 54 8.44 17.17 2.79
N VAL A 55 7.55 17.02 3.78
CA VAL A 55 6.20 17.60 3.71
C VAL A 55 6.25 19.12 3.61
N GLN A 56 7.10 19.78 4.41
CA GLN A 56 7.24 21.24 4.37
C GLN A 56 7.75 21.72 3.01
N GLN A 57 8.76 21.03 2.45
CA GLN A 57 9.30 21.35 1.13
C GLN A 57 8.23 21.21 0.04
N LEU A 58 7.58 20.05 -0.05
CA LEU A 58 6.55 19.79 -1.08
C LEU A 58 5.36 20.73 -0.94
N HIS A 59 4.95 21.05 0.29
CA HIS A 59 3.87 22.01 0.54
C HIS A 59 4.24 23.42 0.06
N LYS A 60 5.49 23.86 0.26
CA LYS A 60 5.98 25.16 -0.24
C LYS A 60 6.01 25.21 -1.77
N GLU A 61 6.30 24.09 -2.43
CA GLU A 61 6.39 23.99 -3.89
C GLU A 61 5.00 23.87 -4.56
N LYS A 62 4.07 23.11 -3.96
CA LYS A 62 2.81 22.70 -4.61
C LYS A 62 1.54 23.21 -3.91
N GLY A 63 1.63 23.69 -2.68
CA GLY A 63 0.49 24.11 -1.84
C GLY A 63 -0.32 22.97 -1.20
N GLY A 64 -0.33 21.77 -1.79
CA GLY A 64 -0.96 20.57 -1.23
C GLY A 64 -0.04 19.37 -1.31
N VAL A 65 -0.13 18.46 -0.33
CA VAL A 65 0.69 17.24 -0.28
C VAL A 65 -0.21 16.03 0.01
N LEU A 66 -0.08 14.98 -0.78
CA LEU A 66 -0.73 13.69 -0.55
C LEU A 66 0.32 12.65 -0.11
N VAL A 67 0.17 12.16 1.12
CA VAL A 67 1.00 11.12 1.71
C VAL A 67 0.19 9.84 1.79
N VAL A 68 0.77 8.70 1.42
CA VAL A 68 0.22 7.37 1.71
C VAL A 68 1.16 6.68 2.70
N ALA A 69 0.65 6.24 3.83
CA ALA A 69 1.45 5.63 4.89
C ALA A 69 0.85 4.28 5.30
N SER A 70 1.69 3.26 5.44
CA SER A 70 1.25 1.98 6.02
C SER A 70 0.84 2.13 7.48
N GLU A 71 -0.15 1.36 7.93
CA GLU A 71 -0.52 1.28 9.36
C GLU A 71 0.59 0.69 10.25
N GLY A 72 1.58 0.01 9.65
CA GLY A 72 2.66 -0.65 10.39
C GLY A 72 4.01 0.04 10.31
N LEU A 73 4.03 1.37 10.11
CA LEU A 73 5.26 2.14 10.24
C LEU A 73 5.88 1.97 11.62
N HIS A 74 7.21 1.87 11.64
CA HIS A 74 8.00 1.72 12.86
C HIS A 74 9.25 2.58 12.80
N ASP A 75 9.82 2.90 13.95
CA ASP A 75 11.06 3.67 14.07
C ASP A 75 12.30 2.80 13.77
N ALA A 76 13.50 3.38 13.88
CA ALA A 76 14.77 2.68 13.71
C ALA A 76 15.02 1.56 14.75
N LYS A 77 14.28 1.53 15.86
CA LYS A 77 14.33 0.47 16.88
C LYS A 77 13.29 -0.63 16.63
N GLY A 78 12.49 -0.52 15.56
CA GLY A 78 11.40 -1.44 15.24
C GLY A 78 10.16 -1.23 16.11
N GLN A 79 10.06 -0.11 16.83
CA GLN A 79 8.88 0.23 17.62
C GLN A 79 7.83 0.90 16.74
N PRO A 80 6.55 0.50 16.80
CA PRO A 80 5.49 1.18 16.07
C PRO A 80 5.47 2.67 16.37
N ILE A 81 5.35 3.52 15.34
CA ILE A 81 5.30 4.98 15.54
C ILE A 81 4.01 5.44 16.26
N VAL A 82 2.99 4.59 16.24
CA VAL A 82 1.78 4.73 17.06
C VAL A 82 1.60 3.46 17.85
N GLU A 83 1.45 3.60 19.18
CA GLU A 83 1.18 2.46 20.06
C GLU A 83 -0.12 1.73 19.64
N PRO A 84 -0.10 0.38 19.61
CA PRO A 84 -1.31 -0.39 19.43
C PRO A 84 -2.34 -0.10 20.52
N VAL A 85 -3.61 0.03 20.14
CA VAL A 85 -4.73 0.25 21.08
C VAL A 85 -5.03 -1.02 21.87
N LEU A 86 -4.87 -2.19 21.25
CA LEU A 86 -5.11 -3.49 21.87
C LEU A 86 -4.20 -4.53 21.25
N GLN A 87 -3.61 -5.39 22.09
CA GLN A 87 -2.87 -6.55 21.63
C GLN A 87 -3.33 -7.78 22.42
N VAL A 88 -3.90 -8.77 21.72
CA VAL A 88 -4.34 -10.04 22.29
C VAL A 88 -3.76 -11.18 21.47
N GLY A 89 -2.76 -11.88 22.03
CA GLY A 89 -2.00 -12.90 21.31
C GLY A 89 -1.33 -12.32 20.06
N ARG A 90 -1.69 -12.85 18.87
CA ARG A 90 -1.22 -12.36 17.56
C ARG A 90 -2.11 -11.26 16.96
N ALA A 91 -3.24 -10.94 17.58
CA ALA A 91 -4.14 -9.92 17.09
C ALA A 91 -3.73 -8.55 17.66
N THR A 92 -3.18 -7.70 16.80
CA THR A 92 -2.85 -6.32 17.11
C THR A 92 -3.88 -5.39 16.47
N TYR A 93 -4.49 -4.55 17.28
CA TYR A 93 -5.30 -3.41 16.85
C TYR A 93 -4.40 -2.18 16.83
N TYR A 94 -3.95 -1.83 15.63
CA TYR A 94 -3.03 -0.72 15.42
C TYR A 94 -3.70 0.62 15.74
N GLY A 95 -2.89 1.57 16.22
CA GLY A 95 -3.31 2.96 16.37
C GLY A 95 -3.59 3.63 15.02
N ASP A 96 -4.00 4.89 15.08
CA ASP A 96 -4.32 5.69 13.89
C ASP A 96 -3.08 6.45 13.42
N VAL A 97 -2.34 5.84 12.49
CA VAL A 97 -1.12 6.41 11.88
C VAL A 97 -1.47 7.67 11.09
N SER A 98 -2.58 7.67 10.34
CA SER A 98 -2.97 8.87 9.59
C SER A 98 -3.27 10.06 10.48
N ALA A 99 -4.00 9.86 11.58
CA ALA A 99 -4.31 10.93 12.52
C ALA A 99 -3.06 11.39 13.28
N HIS A 100 -2.18 10.46 13.68
CA HIS A 100 -0.92 10.79 14.32
C HIS A 100 -0.04 11.68 13.43
N LEU A 101 0.21 11.27 12.18
CA LEU A 101 1.02 12.04 11.25
C LEU A 101 0.38 13.38 10.89
N ALA A 102 -0.95 13.45 10.76
CA ALA A 102 -1.64 14.72 10.52
C ALA A 102 -1.48 15.70 11.69
N ASN A 103 -1.60 15.19 12.93
CA ASN A 103 -1.36 15.99 14.12
C ASN A 103 0.09 16.46 14.22
N LEU A 104 1.05 15.62 13.84
CA LEU A 104 2.47 15.96 13.79
C LEU A 104 2.71 17.13 12.84
N VAL A 105 2.18 17.06 11.61
CA VAL A 105 2.25 18.16 10.62
C VAL A 105 1.63 19.46 11.15
N ILE A 106 0.43 19.38 11.74
CA ILE A 106 -0.26 20.57 12.28
C ILE A 106 0.57 21.22 13.39
N ARG A 107 1.04 20.42 14.36
CA ARG A 107 1.73 20.94 15.55
C ARG A 107 3.14 21.47 15.24
N ARG A 108 3.86 20.80 14.33
CA ARG A 108 5.27 21.09 14.07
C ARG A 108 5.48 22.08 12.91
N LEU A 109 4.58 22.09 11.93
CA LEU A 109 4.70 22.94 10.74
C LEU A 109 3.64 24.04 10.66
N GLY A 110 2.57 23.97 11.46
CA GLY A 110 1.45 24.91 11.37
C GLY A 110 0.62 24.76 10.08
N ILE A 111 0.78 23.64 9.37
CA ILE A 111 0.08 23.37 8.10
C ILE A 111 -1.20 22.57 8.39
N LYS A 112 -2.32 22.97 7.78
CA LYS A 112 -3.59 22.26 7.94
C LYS A 112 -3.47 20.86 7.34
N ALA A 113 -3.63 19.83 8.18
CA ALA A 113 -3.56 18.44 7.75
C ALA A 113 -4.81 17.65 8.11
N ARG A 114 -5.03 16.52 7.45
CA ARG A 114 -6.05 15.53 7.82
C ARG A 114 -5.57 14.12 7.54
N GLY A 115 -6.00 13.19 8.38
CA GLY A 115 -5.85 11.76 8.17
C GLY A 115 -7.10 11.16 7.53
N GLU A 116 -6.91 10.24 6.60
CA GLU A 116 -7.96 9.49 5.92
C GLU A 116 -7.65 8.00 6.06
N LYS A 117 -8.57 7.25 6.68
CA LYS A 117 -8.44 5.79 6.85
C LYS A 117 -9.58 5.09 6.10
N PRO A 118 -9.35 4.55 4.88
CA PRO A 118 -10.41 3.97 4.04
C PRO A 118 -11.17 2.80 4.70
N GLY A 119 -10.57 2.12 5.68
CA GLY A 119 -11.22 1.06 6.45
C GLY A 119 -11.77 -0.05 5.56
N ILE A 120 -13.08 -0.33 5.68
CA ILE A 120 -13.75 -1.38 4.88
C ILE A 120 -13.72 -1.06 3.38
N ALA A 121 -13.82 0.22 3.00
CA ALA A 121 -13.80 0.60 1.59
C ALA A 121 -12.50 0.17 0.89
N GLY A 122 -11.37 0.14 1.61
CA GLY A 122 -10.09 -0.32 1.07
C GLY A 122 -10.01 -1.81 0.70
N ARG A 123 -10.95 -2.65 1.18
CA ARG A 123 -10.93 -4.12 0.98
C ARG A 123 -12.26 -4.73 0.51
N ALA A 124 -13.32 -3.92 0.40
CA ALA A 124 -14.65 -4.37 -0.02
C ALA A 124 -15.25 -3.55 -1.18
N SER A 125 -14.41 -2.82 -1.92
CA SER A 125 -14.82 -2.01 -3.07
C SER A 125 -15.13 -2.87 -4.31
N ILE A 126 -16.28 -3.53 -4.31
CA ILE A 126 -16.70 -4.45 -5.38
C ILE A 126 -16.72 -3.79 -6.76
N ALA A 127 -17.09 -2.51 -6.84
CA ALA A 127 -17.14 -1.73 -8.08
C ALA A 127 -15.75 -1.48 -8.70
N PHE A 128 -14.68 -1.61 -7.92
CA PHE A 128 -13.30 -1.36 -8.33
C PHE A 128 -12.42 -2.62 -8.27
N GLN A 129 -13.03 -3.81 -8.23
CA GLN A 129 -12.30 -5.07 -8.19
C GLN A 129 -11.48 -5.28 -9.47
N SER A 130 -10.23 -5.71 -9.31
CA SER A 130 -9.39 -6.11 -10.44
C SER A 130 -9.97 -7.37 -11.11
N VAL A 131 -10.10 -7.33 -12.44
CA VAL A 131 -10.51 -8.49 -13.22
C VAL A 131 -9.46 -9.61 -13.20
N VAL A 132 -8.19 -9.28 -12.95
CA VAL A 132 -7.10 -10.25 -12.80
C VAL A 132 -7.21 -10.94 -11.45
N ASP A 133 -7.34 -10.16 -10.37
CA ASP A 133 -7.55 -10.69 -9.01
C ASP A 133 -8.77 -11.62 -8.94
N ARG A 134 -9.90 -11.21 -9.54
CA ARG A 134 -11.11 -12.04 -9.58
C ARG A 134 -10.89 -13.37 -10.29
N LYS A 135 -10.19 -13.38 -11.43
CA LYS A 135 -9.89 -14.60 -12.20
C LYS A 135 -8.92 -15.51 -11.46
N GLU A 136 -7.88 -14.93 -10.85
CA GLU A 136 -6.90 -15.67 -10.07
C GLU A 136 -7.54 -16.26 -8.81
N ALA A 137 -8.41 -15.53 -8.10
CA ALA A 137 -9.16 -16.06 -6.96
C ALA A 137 -10.01 -17.29 -7.34
N GLU A 138 -10.71 -17.24 -8.48
CA GLU A 138 -11.44 -18.39 -9.02
C GLU A 138 -10.50 -19.56 -9.38
N GLN A 139 -9.38 -19.26 -10.05
CA GLN A 139 -8.39 -20.24 -10.46
C GLN A 139 -7.76 -20.95 -9.25
N ALA A 140 -7.48 -20.22 -8.18
CA ALA A 140 -6.97 -20.77 -6.93
C ALA A 140 -7.98 -21.74 -6.31
N GLY A 141 -9.26 -21.36 -6.24
CA GLY A 141 -10.34 -22.23 -5.75
C GLY A 141 -10.47 -23.51 -6.58
N ARG A 142 -10.45 -23.42 -7.92
CA ARG A 142 -10.49 -24.59 -8.80
C ARG A 142 -9.28 -25.51 -8.59
N ALA A 143 -8.08 -24.96 -8.48
CA ALA A 143 -6.87 -25.73 -8.23
C ALA A 143 -6.91 -26.42 -6.86
N ALA A 144 -7.45 -25.76 -5.83
CA ALA A 144 -7.60 -26.36 -4.50
C ALA A 144 -8.54 -27.57 -4.51
N VAL A 145 -9.69 -27.47 -5.20
CA VAL A 145 -10.63 -28.60 -5.34
C VAL A 145 -9.99 -29.77 -6.08
N ARG A 146 -9.26 -29.51 -7.18
CA ARG A 146 -8.54 -30.57 -7.91
C ARG A 146 -7.52 -31.28 -7.01
N ALA A 147 -6.70 -30.51 -6.29
CA ALA A 147 -5.71 -31.06 -5.37
C ALA A 147 -6.36 -31.93 -4.29
N ALA A 148 -7.49 -31.49 -3.73
CA ALA A 148 -8.23 -32.25 -2.72
C ALA A 148 -8.79 -33.58 -3.28
N VAL A 149 -9.36 -33.56 -4.49
CA VAL A 149 -9.88 -34.77 -5.17
C VAL A 149 -8.76 -35.76 -5.50
N GLU A 150 -7.56 -35.26 -5.82
CA GLU A 150 -6.36 -36.07 -6.02
C GLU A 150 -5.72 -36.58 -4.71
N GLY A 151 -6.35 -36.33 -3.56
CA GLY A 151 -5.87 -36.77 -2.25
C GLY A 151 -4.68 -35.98 -1.71
N LYS A 152 -4.37 -34.81 -2.27
CA LYS A 152 -3.32 -33.93 -1.75
C LYS A 152 -3.79 -33.26 -0.47
N THR A 153 -2.95 -33.28 0.56
CA THR A 153 -3.19 -32.62 1.85
C THR A 153 -1.95 -31.83 2.27
N GLY A 154 -2.08 -30.93 3.26
CA GLY A 154 -0.94 -30.18 3.78
C GLY A 154 -0.34 -29.17 2.79
N VAL A 155 -1.10 -28.73 1.79
CA VAL A 155 -0.65 -27.80 0.75
C VAL A 155 -1.57 -26.58 0.62
N MET A 156 -0.99 -25.46 0.20
CA MET A 156 -1.67 -24.23 -0.17
C MET A 156 -1.51 -23.99 -1.68
N VAL A 157 -2.56 -23.51 -2.34
CA VAL A 157 -2.44 -23.04 -3.73
C VAL A 157 -1.78 -21.67 -3.73
N GLY A 158 -0.69 -21.52 -4.49
CA GLY A 158 -0.03 -20.25 -4.76
C GLY A 158 0.03 -19.95 -6.25
N PHE A 159 0.54 -18.75 -6.58
CA PHE A 159 0.80 -18.33 -7.95
C PHE A 159 2.29 -18.12 -8.18
N GLU A 160 2.81 -18.74 -9.23
CA GLU A 160 4.14 -18.46 -9.76
C GLU A 160 3.98 -17.57 -10.99
N ARG A 161 4.56 -16.36 -10.94
CA ARG A 161 4.58 -15.44 -12.07
C ARG A 161 5.62 -15.91 -13.10
N LEU A 162 5.15 -16.22 -14.30
CA LEU A 162 5.97 -16.68 -15.42
C LEU A 162 6.46 -15.53 -16.30
N SER A 163 5.65 -14.47 -16.43
CA SER A 163 6.01 -13.26 -17.16
C SER A 163 5.22 -12.06 -16.65
N THR A 164 5.82 -10.87 -16.73
CA THR A 164 5.16 -9.60 -16.40
C THR A 164 4.54 -8.95 -17.64
N ALA A 165 5.12 -9.14 -18.82
CA ALA A 165 4.65 -8.55 -20.08
C ALA A 165 4.96 -9.50 -21.27
N PRO A 166 3.97 -10.23 -21.81
CA PRO A 166 2.58 -10.30 -21.34
C PRO A 166 2.48 -10.93 -19.95
N TYR A 167 1.53 -10.47 -19.13
CA TYR A 167 1.33 -11.01 -17.79
C TYR A 167 0.83 -12.46 -17.85
N ASN A 168 1.52 -13.35 -17.14
CA ASN A 168 1.15 -14.76 -17.07
C ASN A 168 1.56 -15.37 -15.73
N VAL A 169 0.68 -16.23 -15.19
CA VAL A 169 0.89 -16.96 -13.95
C VAL A 169 0.47 -18.42 -14.11
N LYS A 170 1.04 -19.30 -13.30
CA LYS A 170 0.54 -20.66 -13.10
C LYS A 170 0.27 -20.91 -11.62
N THR A 171 -0.72 -21.76 -11.35
CA THR A 171 -0.97 -22.25 -10.00
C THR A 171 0.08 -23.28 -9.61
N VAL A 172 0.56 -23.21 -8.37
CA VAL A 172 1.48 -24.18 -7.77
C VAL A 172 0.93 -24.66 -6.44
N LEU A 173 1.29 -25.87 -6.03
CA LEU A 173 0.99 -26.39 -4.69
C LEU A 173 2.23 -26.20 -3.82
N ILE A 174 2.08 -25.45 -2.74
CA ILE A 174 3.15 -25.10 -1.81
C ILE A 174 2.88 -25.83 -0.49
N PRO A 175 3.81 -26.63 0.04
CA PRO A 175 3.67 -27.23 1.36
C PRO A 175 3.38 -26.16 2.43
N ILE A 176 2.40 -26.41 3.30
CA ILE A 176 1.97 -25.44 4.32
C ILE A 176 3.12 -25.09 5.27
N GLU A 177 4.02 -26.05 5.56
CA GLU A 177 5.24 -25.84 6.35
C GLU A 177 6.20 -24.79 5.79
N GLN A 178 6.17 -24.53 4.47
CA GLN A 178 7.02 -23.53 3.82
C GLN A 178 6.42 -22.11 3.85
N VAL A 179 5.14 -21.98 4.23
CA VAL A 179 4.43 -20.69 4.25
C VAL A 179 3.93 -20.30 5.63
N MET A 180 3.87 -21.24 6.57
CA MET A 180 3.50 -20.95 7.94
C MET A 180 4.51 -20.00 8.58
N LEU A 181 4.01 -18.88 9.10
CA LEU A 181 4.79 -17.85 9.81
C LEU A 181 5.78 -17.07 8.96
N GLU A 182 5.76 -17.26 7.64
CA GLU A 182 6.58 -16.51 6.70
C GLU A 182 5.79 -15.35 6.09
N GLU A 183 6.47 -14.24 5.85
CA GLU A 183 5.91 -13.03 5.26
C GLU A 183 6.61 -12.69 3.95
N LYS A 184 5.84 -12.41 2.91
CA LYS A 184 6.40 -11.89 1.66
C LYS A 184 6.54 -10.39 1.77
N LEU A 185 7.70 -9.92 2.22
CA LEU A 185 8.03 -8.49 2.28
C LEU A 185 8.18 -7.90 0.87
N LEU A 186 8.02 -6.58 0.77
CA LEU A 186 8.33 -5.85 -0.45
C LEU A 186 9.85 -5.92 -0.72
N PRO A 187 10.29 -6.37 -1.92
CA PRO A 187 11.71 -6.37 -2.26
C PRO A 187 12.34 -4.99 -2.12
N GLY A 188 13.60 -4.94 -1.66
CA GLY A 188 14.33 -3.66 -1.56
C GLY A 188 14.46 -2.92 -2.89
N SER A 189 14.49 -3.64 -4.03
CA SER A 189 14.50 -3.06 -5.39
C SER A 189 13.20 -2.36 -5.77
N PHE A 190 12.11 -2.64 -5.05
CA PHE A 190 10.80 -2.01 -5.26
C PHE A 190 10.66 -0.68 -4.51
N ILE A 191 11.58 -0.36 -3.60
CA ILE A 191 11.57 0.84 -2.77
C ILE A 191 12.58 1.83 -3.32
N SER A 192 12.21 3.10 -3.42
CA SER A 192 13.15 4.15 -3.83
C SER A 192 14.34 4.24 -2.87
N ALA A 193 15.48 4.72 -3.37
CA ALA A 193 16.70 4.83 -2.57
C ALA A 193 16.52 5.72 -1.33
N ASP A 194 15.62 6.68 -1.42
CA ASP A 194 15.29 7.65 -0.39
C ASP A 194 14.14 7.20 0.52
N GLY A 195 13.61 5.98 0.33
CA GLY A 195 12.71 5.30 1.25
C GLY A 195 11.27 5.81 1.32
N CYS A 196 10.93 6.87 0.58
CA CYS A 196 9.61 7.49 0.61
C CYS A 196 8.81 7.35 -0.69
N ASP A 197 9.21 6.43 -1.57
CA ASP A 197 8.50 6.09 -2.80
C ASP A 197 8.83 4.65 -3.25
N VAL A 198 8.27 4.25 -4.38
CA VAL A 198 8.50 2.97 -5.05
C VAL A 198 9.20 3.16 -6.40
N THR A 199 9.90 2.14 -6.86
CA THR A 199 10.64 2.20 -8.12
C THR A 199 9.75 1.92 -9.34
N ALA A 200 10.26 2.24 -10.54
CA ALA A 200 9.62 1.84 -11.79
C ALA A 200 9.50 0.30 -11.92
N GLU A 201 10.42 -0.44 -11.30
CA GLU A 201 10.35 -1.90 -11.24
C GLU A 201 9.08 -2.37 -10.52
N PHE A 202 8.76 -1.78 -9.36
CA PHE A 202 7.51 -2.04 -8.66
C PHE A 202 6.29 -1.69 -9.51
N VAL A 203 6.28 -0.50 -10.12
CA VAL A 203 5.16 -0.04 -10.95
C VAL A 203 4.92 -1.02 -12.10
N ASN A 204 5.96 -1.44 -12.81
CA ASN A 204 5.87 -2.41 -13.89
C ASN A 204 5.38 -3.78 -13.39
N TRP A 205 5.83 -4.22 -12.21
CA TRP A 205 5.40 -5.47 -11.61
C TRP A 205 3.93 -5.46 -11.18
N CYS A 206 3.47 -4.34 -10.59
CA CYS A 206 2.14 -4.18 -10.01
C CYS A 206 1.06 -3.88 -11.06
N THR A 207 1.39 -3.11 -12.10
CA THR A 207 0.45 -2.68 -13.15
C THR A 207 -0.43 -3.79 -13.74
N PRO A 208 0.07 -4.99 -14.12
CA PRO A 208 -0.81 -6.01 -14.66
C PRO A 208 -1.84 -6.54 -13.65
N LEU A 209 -1.57 -6.42 -12.34
CA LEU A 209 -2.44 -6.95 -11.28
C LEU A 209 -3.74 -6.19 -11.13
N ILE A 210 -3.81 -4.92 -11.55
CA ILE A 210 -5.06 -4.14 -11.53
C ILE A 210 -5.99 -4.47 -12.71
N GLY A 211 -5.51 -5.26 -13.69
CA GLY A 211 -6.34 -5.82 -14.77
C GLY A 211 -6.81 -4.83 -15.83
N GLY A 212 -6.25 -3.62 -15.87
CA GLY A 212 -6.58 -2.58 -16.83
C GLY A 212 -6.21 -1.19 -16.31
N PRO A 213 -6.43 -0.13 -17.10
CA PRO A 213 -6.24 1.23 -16.61
C PRO A 213 -7.21 1.53 -15.46
N LEU A 214 -6.76 2.32 -14.48
CA LEU A 214 -7.63 2.84 -13.44
C LEU A 214 -8.74 3.71 -14.05
N GLN A 215 -9.93 3.66 -13.43
CA GLN A 215 -11.06 4.49 -13.83
C GLN A 215 -10.66 5.98 -13.74
N PRO A 216 -10.87 6.78 -14.79
CA PRO A 216 -10.61 8.21 -14.73
C PRO A 216 -11.64 8.88 -13.81
N PHE A 217 -11.16 9.64 -12.84
CA PHE A 217 -12.03 10.48 -12.00
C PHE A 217 -12.04 11.91 -12.53
N VAL A 218 -13.22 12.55 -12.54
CA VAL A 218 -13.35 13.96 -12.92
C VAL A 218 -12.54 14.81 -11.96
N THR A 219 -11.66 15.65 -12.52
CA THR A 219 -10.85 16.58 -11.74
C THR A 219 -11.32 18.00 -12.04
N PHE A 220 -11.70 18.76 -11.02
CA PHE A 220 -11.97 20.19 -11.19
C PHE A 220 -10.63 20.92 -11.33
N GLN A 221 -10.40 21.55 -12.48
CA GLN A 221 -9.30 22.50 -12.62
C GLN A 221 -9.68 23.76 -11.85
N GLY A 222 -9.07 23.98 -10.68
CA GLY A 222 -9.18 25.24 -9.98
C GLY A 222 -8.67 26.35 -10.90
N ARG A 223 -9.46 27.42 -11.10
CA ARG A 223 -8.95 28.66 -11.68
C ARG A 223 -7.86 29.18 -10.74
N GLY A 224 -6.65 29.31 -11.26
CA GLY A 224 -5.52 29.92 -10.56
C GLY A 224 -5.77 31.38 -10.21
#